data_AF-D8IV54-F1
#
_entry.id   AF-D8IV54-F1
#
_cell.length_a   1.000
_cell.length_b   1.000
_cell.length_c   1.000
_cell.angle_alpha   90.00
_cell.angle_beta   90.00
_cell.angle_gamma   90.00
#
_symmetry.space_group_name_H-M   'P 1'
#
loop_
_entity.id
_entity.type
_entity.pdbx_description
1 polymer ?
#
loop_
_entity_poly.entity_id
_entity_poly.type
_entity_poly.pdbx_seq_one_letter_code
_entity_poly.pdbx_strand_id
1 'polypeptide(L)'
;MVPASHDTVKALGHGTSMPNQDKELESELARERAHQERMKEVERHEFKEREDGAPPELVRKPKALTPNTNPRSNADIAKELDSLGIKTLVASLWTYDHDGVSKGEKYREIYIHSKLMIIDDAFFTLGSANLNLRSMAVDAEINIGCDDPRLSKNLRSRVFTMHTDDAIRCNGGDGGHHAIQEAFDAWVKLLSENRISKDDQKPCKGFLIPFEDKRTSNMRIA
;
A
#
# COMPACT_ATOMS: atom_id res chain seq x y z
N MET A 1 4.58 4.15 -12.13
CA MET A 1 5.00 3.98 -10.72
C MET A 1 3.81 4.16 -9.79
N VAL A 2 3.11 5.32 -9.83
CA VAL A 2 1.96 5.63 -8.96
C VAL A 2 0.89 4.51 -8.87
N PRO A 3 0.42 3.88 -9.97
CA PRO A 3 -0.61 2.84 -9.86
C PRO A 3 -0.11 1.56 -9.18
N ALA A 4 1.11 1.11 -9.49
CA ALA A 4 1.68 -0.11 -8.89
C ALA A 4 2.00 0.08 -7.40
N SER A 5 2.44 1.29 -7.03
CA SER A 5 2.61 1.67 -5.63
C SER A 5 1.26 1.70 -4.90
N HIS A 6 0.21 2.25 -5.53
CA HIS A 6 -1.13 2.30 -4.95
C HIS A 6 -1.71 0.91 -4.68
N ASP A 7 -1.63 -0.03 -5.62
CA ASP A 7 -2.14 -1.39 -5.42
C ASP A 7 -1.50 -2.06 -4.18
N THR A 8 -0.19 -1.92 -4.03
CA THR A 8 0.57 -2.49 -2.90
C THR A 8 0.20 -1.80 -1.57
N VAL A 9 0.18 -0.48 -1.56
CA VAL A 9 -0.15 0.32 -0.36
C VAL A 9 -1.61 0.10 0.06
N LYS A 10 -2.52 -0.04 -0.90
CA LYS A 10 -3.93 -0.38 -0.66
C LYS A 10 -4.08 -1.78 -0.07
N ALA A 11 -3.37 -2.78 -0.59
CA ALA A 11 -3.38 -4.14 -0.03
C ALA A 11 -2.87 -4.19 1.42
N LEU A 12 -1.99 -3.27 1.81
CA LEU A 12 -1.52 -3.11 3.18
C LEU A 12 -2.47 -2.30 4.08
N GLY A 13 -3.65 -1.90 3.59
CA GLY A 13 -4.65 -1.14 4.36
C GLY A 13 -4.44 0.37 4.36
N HIS A 14 -3.51 0.89 3.56
CA HIS A 14 -3.14 2.31 3.53
C HIS A 14 -3.58 3.03 2.25
N GLY A 15 -4.61 2.54 1.55
CA GLY A 15 -5.07 3.12 0.27
C GLY A 15 -5.42 4.62 0.35
N THR A 16 -5.90 5.08 1.51
CA THR A 16 -6.23 6.49 1.77
C THR A 16 -5.03 7.43 1.82
N SER A 17 -3.80 6.89 1.92
CA SER A 17 -2.56 7.66 1.78
C SER A 17 -2.30 8.13 0.34
N MET A 18 -3.03 7.59 -0.64
CA MET A 18 -2.95 8.01 -2.04
C MET A 18 -4.33 8.47 -2.55
N PRO A 19 -4.90 9.53 -1.95
CA PRO A 19 -6.34 9.84 -2.05
C PRO A 19 -6.81 10.12 -3.48
N ASN A 20 -5.98 10.78 -4.29
CA ASN A 20 -6.36 11.12 -5.65
C ASN A 20 -6.32 9.88 -6.57
N GLN A 21 -5.33 9.01 -6.40
CA GLN A 21 -5.22 7.77 -7.17
C GLN A 21 -6.32 6.78 -6.78
N ASP A 22 -6.62 6.68 -5.48
CA ASP A 22 -7.68 5.82 -4.96
C ASP A 22 -9.05 6.25 -5.50
N LYS A 23 -9.33 7.55 -5.51
CA LYS A 23 -10.57 8.11 -6.09
C LYS A 23 -10.69 7.84 -7.59
N GLU A 24 -9.60 7.98 -8.35
CA GLU A 24 -9.61 7.72 -9.79
C GLU A 24 -9.94 6.25 -10.07
N LEU A 25 -9.29 5.34 -9.35
CA LEU A 25 -9.48 3.89 -9.49
C LEU A 25 -10.86 3.43 -9.02
N GLU A 26 -11.38 3.99 -7.93
CA GLU A 26 -12.77 3.76 -7.51
C GLU A 26 -13.79 4.24 -8.56
N SER A 27 -13.52 5.39 -9.20
CA SER A 27 -14.39 5.91 -10.26
C SER A 27 -14.37 5.03 -11.51
N GLU A 28 -13.20 4.49 -11.87
CA GLU A 28 -13.02 3.57 -12.98
C GLU A 28 -13.77 2.25 -12.71
N LEU A 29 -13.54 1.65 -11.55
CA LEU A 29 -14.24 0.43 -11.12
C LEU A 29 -15.76 0.62 -11.07
N ALA A 30 -16.25 1.79 -10.63
CA ALA A 30 -17.67 2.09 -10.63
C ALA A 30 -18.25 2.16 -12.06
N ARG A 31 -17.51 2.74 -13.02
CA ARG A 31 -17.91 2.77 -14.44
C ARG A 31 -17.91 1.37 -15.05
N GLU A 32 -16.90 0.56 -14.76
CA GLU A 32 -16.82 -0.83 -15.21
C GLU A 32 -17.96 -1.67 -14.63
N ARG A 33 -18.25 -1.54 -13.33
CA ARG A 33 -19.40 -2.21 -12.68
C ARG A 33 -20.71 -1.81 -13.35
N ALA A 34 -20.95 -0.50 -13.53
CA ALA A 34 -22.15 -0.03 -14.19
C ALA A 34 -22.24 -0.53 -15.64
N HIS A 35 -21.11 -0.65 -16.34
CA HIS A 35 -21.07 -1.23 -17.68
C HIS A 35 -21.37 -2.73 -17.67
N GLN A 36 -20.75 -3.51 -16.78
CA GLN A 36 -21.02 -4.94 -16.62
C GLN A 36 -22.48 -5.20 -16.21
N GLU A 37 -23.05 -4.38 -15.34
CA GLU A 37 -24.46 -4.48 -14.97
C GLU A 37 -25.40 -4.19 -16.14
N ARG A 38 -25.08 -3.18 -16.97
CA ARG A 38 -25.80 -2.91 -18.22
C ARG A 38 -25.69 -4.09 -19.18
N MET A 39 -24.49 -4.64 -19.38
CA MET A 39 -24.28 -5.81 -20.25
C MET A 39 -25.04 -7.04 -19.75
N LYS A 40 -24.98 -7.32 -18.44
CA LYS A 40 -25.77 -8.39 -17.81
C LYS A 40 -27.28 -8.16 -17.92
N GLU A 41 -27.75 -6.92 -17.88
CA GLU A 41 -29.18 -6.61 -18.12
C GLU A 41 -29.56 -6.85 -19.58
N VAL A 42 -28.71 -6.47 -20.54
CA VAL A 42 -28.94 -6.76 -21.96
C VAL A 42 -28.98 -8.28 -22.20
N GLU A 43 -28.07 -9.05 -21.59
CA GLU A 43 -28.06 -10.52 -21.67
C GLU A 43 -29.27 -11.20 -21.03
N ARG A 44 -30.01 -10.51 -20.14
CA ARG A 44 -31.27 -11.03 -19.58
C ARG A 44 -32.41 -10.99 -20.59
N HIS A 45 -32.27 -10.24 -21.67
CA HIS A 45 -33.29 -10.14 -22.70
C HIS A 45 -32.98 -11.09 -23.86
N GLU A 46 -33.96 -11.94 -24.18
CA GLU A 46 -33.91 -12.80 -25.36
C GLU A 46 -35.15 -12.59 -26.22
N PHE A 47 -35.03 -12.83 -27.52
CA PHE A 47 -36.17 -12.88 -28.41
C PHE A 47 -36.79 -14.27 -28.37
N LYS A 48 -38.08 -14.33 -28.00
CA LYS A 48 -38.89 -15.54 -28.05
C LYS A 48 -39.84 -15.45 -29.24
N GLU A 49 -39.71 -16.39 -30.17
CA GLU A 49 -40.62 -16.47 -31.33
C GLU A 49 -42.04 -16.82 -30.88
N ARG A 50 -43.02 -16.27 -31.60
CA ARG A 50 -44.45 -16.53 -31.37
C ARG A 50 -44.98 -17.45 -32.47
N GLU A 51 -45.78 -18.44 -32.12
CA GLU A 51 -46.31 -19.45 -33.05
C GLU A 51 -47.35 -18.88 -34.05
N ASP A 52 -47.83 -17.66 -33.82
CA ASP A 52 -48.88 -16.98 -34.61
C ASP A 52 -48.34 -16.14 -35.78
N GLY A 53 -47.03 -16.15 -36.03
CA GLY A 53 -46.38 -15.35 -37.08
C GLY A 53 -46.26 -13.85 -36.74
N ALA A 54 -46.59 -13.44 -35.52
CA ALA A 54 -46.35 -12.09 -35.03
C ALA A 54 -44.85 -11.89 -34.70
N PRO A 55 -44.35 -10.63 -34.66
CA PRO A 55 -42.96 -10.35 -34.34
C PRO A 55 -42.51 -10.95 -33.00
N PRO A 56 -41.27 -11.45 -32.91
CA PRO A 56 -40.75 -12.09 -31.70
C PRO A 56 -40.82 -11.15 -30.50
N GLU A 57 -41.15 -11.71 -29.34
CA GLU A 57 -41.30 -10.98 -28.08
C GLU A 57 -39.98 -10.92 -27.32
N LEU A 58 -39.66 -9.76 -26.73
CA LEU A 58 -38.51 -9.62 -25.86
C LEU A 58 -38.85 -10.13 -24.45
N VAL A 59 -38.30 -11.27 -24.05
CA VAL A 59 -38.56 -11.91 -22.75
C VAL A 59 -37.39 -11.70 -21.80
N ARG A 60 -37.67 -11.36 -20.54
CA ARG A 60 -36.66 -11.13 -19.49
C ARG A 60 -36.47 -12.38 -18.62
N LYS A 61 -35.24 -12.91 -18.56
CA LYS A 61 -34.90 -14.09 -17.72
C LYS A 61 -34.62 -13.73 -16.24
N PRO A 62 -34.79 -14.69 -15.31
CA PRO A 62 -34.39 -14.54 -13.92
C PRO A 62 -32.89 -14.28 -13.76
N LYS A 63 -32.52 -13.51 -12.74
CA LYS A 63 -31.12 -13.14 -12.45
C LYS A 63 -30.34 -14.35 -11.92
N ALA A 64 -29.29 -14.77 -12.62
CA ALA A 64 -28.35 -15.78 -12.12
C ALA A 64 -27.49 -15.22 -10.97
N LEU A 65 -27.24 -16.05 -9.94
CA LEU A 65 -26.27 -15.77 -8.89
C LEU A 65 -24.87 -15.80 -9.50
N THR A 66 -24.18 -14.67 -9.50
CA THR A 66 -22.77 -14.60 -9.93
C THR A 66 -21.86 -14.48 -8.72
N PRO A 67 -20.68 -15.12 -8.71
CA PRO A 67 -19.71 -14.95 -7.63
C PRO A 67 -19.30 -13.48 -7.51
N ASN A 68 -19.21 -13.01 -6.26
CA ASN A 68 -18.88 -11.63 -5.96
C ASN A 68 -17.37 -11.40 -6.09
N THR A 69 -16.87 -11.21 -7.32
CA THR A 69 -15.49 -10.73 -7.58
C THR A 69 -15.41 -9.22 -7.44
N ASN A 70 -16.03 -8.66 -6.40
CA ASN A 70 -16.04 -7.22 -6.21
C ASN A 70 -14.65 -6.74 -5.77
N PRO A 71 -14.13 -5.66 -6.38
CA PRO A 71 -12.97 -4.94 -5.85
C PRO A 71 -13.17 -4.63 -4.36
N ARG A 72 -12.20 -5.03 -3.52
CA ARG A 72 -12.25 -4.84 -2.07
C ARG A 72 -12.14 -3.35 -1.73
N SER A 73 -13.06 -2.85 -0.91
CA SER A 73 -12.97 -1.48 -0.40
C SER A 73 -11.85 -1.35 0.64
N ASN A 74 -11.38 -0.13 0.92
CA ASN A 74 -10.41 0.10 2.00
C ASN A 74 -10.92 -0.43 3.36
N ALA A 75 -12.23 -0.34 3.61
CA ALA A 75 -12.86 -0.85 4.82
C ALA A 75 -12.84 -2.39 4.90
N ASP A 76 -13.06 -3.08 3.77
CA ASP A 76 -13.00 -4.54 3.71
C ASP A 76 -11.57 -5.04 3.97
N ILE A 77 -10.57 -4.38 3.35
CA ILE A 77 -9.16 -4.71 3.55
C ILE A 77 -8.76 -4.48 5.01
N ALA A 78 -9.14 -3.34 5.59
CA ALA A 78 -8.84 -3.05 7.00
C ALA A 78 -9.47 -4.09 7.94
N LYS A 79 -10.71 -4.51 7.69
CA LYS A 79 -11.39 -5.55 8.47
C LYS A 79 -10.71 -6.91 8.35
N GLU A 80 -10.26 -7.27 7.15
CA GLU A 80 -9.52 -8.52 6.89
C GLU A 80 -8.18 -8.52 7.63
N LEU A 81 -7.38 -7.46 7.50
CA LEU A 81 -6.12 -7.31 8.22
C LEU A 81 -6.31 -7.41 9.73
N ASP A 82 -7.34 -6.76 10.27
CA ASP A 82 -7.65 -6.83 11.70
C ASP A 82 -8.06 -8.25 12.13
N SER A 83 -8.86 -8.94 11.32
CA SER A 83 -9.24 -10.34 11.58
C SER A 83 -8.05 -11.31 11.58
N LEU A 84 -7.01 -10.98 10.81
CA LEU A 84 -5.76 -11.73 10.74
C LEU A 84 -4.74 -11.28 11.82
N GLY A 85 -5.06 -10.24 12.59
CA GLY A 85 -4.13 -9.64 13.55
C GLY A 85 -2.93 -8.93 12.89
N ILE A 86 -3.00 -8.62 11.60
CA ILE A 86 -1.93 -7.97 10.84
C ILE A 86 -2.00 -6.47 11.09
N LYS A 87 -0.94 -5.91 11.66
CA LYS A 87 -0.75 -4.46 11.82
C LYS A 87 0.30 -3.95 10.84
N THR A 88 -0.01 -2.90 10.11
CA THR A 88 0.82 -2.37 9.02
C THR A 88 1.12 -0.89 9.24
N LEU A 89 2.33 -0.47 8.87
CA LEU A 89 2.72 0.93 8.77
C LEU A 89 3.39 1.17 7.43
N VAL A 90 3.07 2.29 6.79
CA VAL A 90 3.71 2.75 5.56
C VAL A 90 4.22 4.17 5.80
N ALA A 91 5.52 4.37 5.59
CA ALA A 91 6.20 5.62 5.86
C ALA A 91 7.09 6.02 4.68
N SER A 92 7.44 7.30 4.64
CA SER A 92 8.42 7.88 3.74
C SER A 92 9.57 8.46 4.57
N LEU A 93 10.75 8.62 3.95
CA LEU A 93 11.92 9.19 4.59
C LEU A 93 12.12 10.64 4.15
N TRP A 94 12.32 11.54 5.10
CA TRP A 94 12.49 12.97 4.85
C TRP A 94 13.60 13.54 5.73
N THR A 95 14.38 14.46 5.17
CA THR A 95 15.33 15.27 5.92
C THR A 95 14.79 16.68 6.12
N TYR A 96 15.26 17.34 7.18
CA TYR A 96 14.99 18.74 7.47
C TYR A 96 16.27 19.57 7.40
N ASP A 97 16.17 20.80 6.90
CA ASP A 97 17.26 21.76 6.95
C ASP A 97 17.35 22.45 8.32
N HIS A 98 18.26 21.95 9.15
CA HIS A 98 18.51 22.48 10.49
C HIS A 98 19.29 23.80 10.49
N ASP A 99 20.04 24.10 9.43
CA ASP A 99 20.89 25.29 9.33
C ASP A 99 20.12 26.51 8.79
N GLY A 100 18.91 26.28 8.26
CA GLY A 100 18.05 27.34 7.73
C GLY A 100 18.58 28.00 6.47
N VAL A 101 19.44 27.30 5.73
CA VAL A 101 20.09 27.80 4.50
C VAL A 101 19.12 27.77 3.32
N SER A 102 18.13 26.87 3.35
CA SER A 102 17.15 26.65 2.30
C SER A 102 16.23 27.85 2.19
N LYS A 103 16.24 28.49 1.02
CA LYS A 103 15.39 29.64 0.68
C LYS A 103 13.95 29.28 0.32
N GLY A 104 13.57 28.01 0.48
CA GLY A 104 12.28 27.44 0.03
C GLY A 104 11.81 26.34 0.97
N GLU A 105 11.49 25.16 0.42
CA GLU A 105 11.09 24.02 1.24
C GLU A 105 12.22 23.59 2.18
N LYS A 106 11.92 23.54 3.49
CA LYS A 106 12.86 23.07 4.51
C LYS A 106 12.96 21.54 4.58
N TYR A 107 12.02 20.86 3.94
CA TYR A 107 11.92 19.42 3.92
C TYR A 107 12.33 18.89 2.55
N ARG A 108 13.06 17.79 2.54
CA ARG A 108 13.39 17.07 1.30
C ARG A 108 13.21 15.58 1.49
N GLU A 109 12.51 14.95 0.58
CA GLU A 109 12.33 13.50 0.58
C GLU A 109 13.68 12.81 0.33
N ILE A 110 13.97 11.78 1.12
CA ILE A 110 15.11 10.89 0.95
C ILE A 110 14.66 9.75 0.05
N TYR A 111 15.32 9.63 -1.10
CA TYR A 111 15.01 8.61 -2.07
C TYR A 111 15.36 7.20 -1.55
N ILE A 112 14.35 6.36 -1.36
CA ILE A 112 14.51 4.98 -0.90
C ILE A 112 14.74 4.08 -2.12
N HIS A 113 15.99 3.65 -2.33
CA HIS A 113 16.34 2.71 -3.40
C HIS A 113 16.56 1.27 -2.92
N SER A 114 16.40 1.00 -1.62
CA SER A 114 16.57 -0.34 -1.05
C SER A 114 15.48 -1.31 -1.50
N LYS A 115 15.86 -2.58 -1.65
CA LYS A 115 14.93 -3.71 -1.76
C LYS A 115 15.35 -4.73 -0.70
N LEU A 116 14.86 -4.47 0.51
CA LEU A 116 15.21 -5.19 1.73
C LEU A 116 13.92 -5.66 2.39
N MET A 117 13.90 -6.93 2.79
CA MET A 117 12.85 -7.49 3.64
C MET A 117 13.52 -8.25 4.78
N ILE A 118 13.01 -8.07 5.99
CA ILE A 118 13.46 -8.76 7.21
C ILE A 118 12.24 -9.42 7.83
N ILE A 119 12.37 -10.66 8.26
CA ILE A 119 11.31 -11.49 8.83
C ILE A 119 11.81 -12.05 10.17
N ASP A 120 11.10 -11.75 11.25
CA ASP A 120 11.23 -12.34 12.59
C ASP A 120 12.65 -12.43 13.18
N ASP A 121 13.56 -11.53 12.77
CA ASP A 121 14.99 -11.64 13.06
C ASP A 121 15.58 -13.03 12.71
N ALA A 122 14.94 -13.77 11.80
CA ALA A 122 15.29 -15.12 11.39
C ALA A 122 15.69 -15.20 9.92
N PHE A 123 15.27 -14.23 9.11
CA PHE A 123 15.61 -14.17 7.70
C PHE A 123 15.64 -12.72 7.21
N PHE A 124 16.55 -12.39 6.30
CA PHE A 124 16.41 -11.22 5.46
C PHE A 124 16.79 -11.52 4.01
N THR A 125 16.20 -10.77 3.09
CA THR A 125 16.61 -10.73 1.69
C THR A 125 17.02 -9.33 1.30
N LEU A 126 18.11 -9.22 0.54
CA LEU A 126 18.61 -7.97 -0.03
C LEU A 126 18.94 -8.19 -1.51
N GLY A 127 18.48 -7.30 -2.38
CA GLY A 127 18.78 -7.41 -3.79
C GLY A 127 18.26 -6.26 -4.65
N SER A 128 17.94 -6.58 -5.90
CA SER A 128 17.45 -5.63 -6.89
C SER A 128 15.92 -5.68 -7.09
N ALA A 129 15.27 -6.81 -6.74
CA ALA A 129 13.86 -7.02 -6.99
C ALA A 129 12.95 -6.09 -6.17
N ASN A 130 12.22 -5.20 -6.84
CA ASN A 130 11.22 -4.35 -6.19
C ASN A 130 9.95 -5.15 -5.84
N LEU A 131 9.18 -4.68 -4.85
CA LEU A 131 7.85 -5.22 -4.55
C LEU A 131 6.82 -4.76 -5.60
N ASN A 132 6.93 -5.26 -6.82
CA ASN A 132 5.97 -5.06 -7.90
C ASN A 132 6.02 -6.25 -8.88
N LEU A 133 5.00 -6.38 -9.73
CA LEU A 133 4.89 -7.52 -10.65
C LEU A 133 6.04 -7.58 -11.68
N ARG A 134 6.59 -6.43 -12.09
CA ARG A 134 7.67 -6.38 -13.07
C ARG A 134 8.92 -7.09 -12.55
N SER A 135 9.41 -6.68 -11.37
CA SER A 135 10.56 -7.31 -10.74
C SER A 135 10.29 -8.76 -10.30
N MET A 136 9.04 -9.08 -9.94
CA MET A 136 8.70 -10.42 -9.43
C MET A 136 8.42 -11.46 -10.53
N ALA A 137 8.13 -11.04 -11.78
CA ALA A 137 7.72 -11.95 -12.84
C ALA A 137 8.37 -11.73 -14.21
N VAL A 138 8.93 -10.54 -14.48
CA VAL A 138 9.36 -10.14 -15.83
C VAL A 138 10.85 -9.81 -15.90
N ASP A 139 11.32 -8.90 -15.04
CA ASP A 139 12.70 -8.42 -15.08
C ASP A 139 13.67 -9.47 -14.55
N ALA A 140 14.89 -9.47 -15.08
CA ALA A 140 15.99 -10.26 -14.53
C ALA A 140 16.50 -9.59 -13.25
N GLU A 141 16.11 -10.15 -12.10
CA GLU A 141 16.47 -9.64 -10.78
C GLU A 141 17.33 -10.66 -10.01
N ILE A 142 18.09 -10.17 -9.02
CA ILE A 142 18.85 -11.03 -8.10
C ILE A 142 18.71 -10.55 -6.66
N ASN A 143 18.45 -11.50 -5.77
CA ASN A 143 18.41 -11.29 -4.33
C ASN A 143 19.29 -12.31 -3.61
N ILE A 144 19.93 -11.88 -2.54
CA ILE A 144 20.61 -12.75 -1.57
C ILE A 144 19.71 -12.87 -0.35
N GLY A 145 19.35 -14.11 -0.01
CA GLY A 145 18.71 -14.46 1.25
C GLY A 145 19.73 -14.90 2.29
N CYS A 146 19.52 -14.52 3.54
CA CYS A 146 20.34 -14.93 4.68
C CYS A 146 19.43 -15.27 5.86
N ASP A 147 19.67 -16.42 6.47
CA ASP A 147 18.91 -16.95 7.61
C ASP A 147 19.71 -16.90 8.93
N ASP A 148 20.83 -16.18 8.98
CA ASP A 148 21.58 -15.95 10.22
C ASP A 148 20.75 -15.04 11.15
N PRO A 149 20.31 -15.53 12.33
CA PRO A 149 19.44 -14.74 13.19
C PRO A 149 20.14 -13.55 13.84
N ARG A 150 21.45 -13.66 14.10
CA ARG A 150 22.24 -12.57 14.69
C ARG A 150 22.40 -11.45 13.67
N LEU A 151 22.69 -11.79 12.41
CA LEU A 151 22.82 -10.80 11.36
C LEU A 151 21.48 -10.13 11.07
N SER A 152 20.38 -10.89 11.01
CA SER A 152 19.02 -10.39 10.81
C SER A 152 18.61 -9.39 11.91
N LYS A 153 18.81 -9.77 13.18
CA LYS A 153 18.55 -8.90 14.34
C LYS A 153 19.37 -7.62 14.32
N ASN A 154 20.67 -7.74 14.06
CA ASN A 154 21.55 -6.57 13.98
C ASN A 154 21.13 -5.64 12.84
N LEU A 155 20.73 -6.20 11.69
CA LEU A 155 20.25 -5.42 10.56
C LEU A 155 18.95 -4.67 10.90
N ARG A 156 17.96 -5.36 11.47
CA ARG A 156 16.69 -4.75 11.90
C ARG A 156 16.94 -3.61 12.88
N SER A 157 17.66 -3.88 13.98
CA SER A 157 17.94 -2.90 15.02
C SER A 157 18.65 -1.67 14.45
N ARG A 158 19.67 -1.88 13.59
CA ARG A 158 20.40 -0.78 12.95
C ARG A 158 19.52 0.04 12.02
N VAL A 159 18.72 -0.59 11.15
CA VAL A 159 17.81 0.12 10.23
C VAL A 159 16.78 0.92 11.01
N PHE A 160 16.17 0.32 12.04
CA PHE A 160 15.17 0.98 12.86
C PHE A 160 15.78 2.20 13.56
N THR A 161 16.90 2.03 14.26
CA THR A 161 17.63 3.12 14.92
C THR A 161 18.00 4.25 13.95
N MET A 162 18.48 3.92 12.75
CA MET A 162 18.82 4.95 11.74
C MET A 162 17.58 5.73 11.29
N HIS A 163 16.45 5.06 11.04
CA HIS A 163 15.23 5.73 10.58
C HIS A 163 14.59 6.60 11.65
N THR A 164 14.71 6.20 12.91
CA THR A 164 14.06 6.88 14.04
C THR A 164 14.99 7.83 14.79
N ASP A 165 16.25 7.96 14.36
CA ASP A 165 17.32 8.69 15.08
C ASP A 165 17.39 8.27 16.56
N ASP A 166 17.40 6.96 16.77
CA ASP A 166 17.40 6.30 18.08
C ASP A 166 16.30 6.78 19.05
N ALA A 167 15.13 7.13 18.52
CA ALA A 167 13.97 7.45 19.35
C ALA A 167 13.63 6.31 20.33
N ILE A 168 13.14 6.69 21.52
CA ILE A 168 12.87 5.79 22.63
C ILE A 168 11.94 4.67 22.19
N ARG A 169 12.35 3.42 22.45
CA ARG A 169 11.64 2.17 22.10
C ARG A 169 11.45 1.90 20.61
N CYS A 170 12.00 2.71 19.71
CA CYS A 170 11.82 2.51 18.27
C CYS A 170 12.77 1.47 17.66
N ASN A 171 13.84 1.06 18.36
CA ASN A 171 14.84 0.14 17.84
C ASN A 171 14.41 -1.34 17.82
N GLY A 172 13.18 -1.65 18.26
CA GLY A 172 12.57 -2.98 18.35
C GLY A 172 13.23 -3.98 19.29
N GLY A 173 14.10 -3.50 20.19
CA GLY A 173 14.63 -4.26 21.32
C GLY A 173 15.23 -5.60 20.93
N ASP A 174 14.83 -6.66 21.62
CA ASP A 174 15.33 -8.00 21.44
C ASP A 174 14.71 -8.77 20.25
N GLY A 175 13.74 -8.18 19.55
CA GLY A 175 12.96 -8.82 18.49
C GLY A 175 11.77 -9.65 19.00
N GLY A 176 11.57 -9.74 20.31
CA GLY A 176 10.44 -10.45 20.91
C GLY A 176 9.11 -9.75 20.68
N HIS A 177 8.02 -10.51 20.80
CA HIS A 177 6.65 -10.01 20.56
C HIS A 177 6.35 -8.69 21.28
N HIS A 178 6.65 -8.60 22.58
CA HIS A 178 6.44 -7.39 23.37
C HIS A 178 7.30 -6.22 22.89
N ALA A 179 8.59 -6.45 22.61
CA ALA A 179 9.50 -5.39 22.15
C ALA A 179 9.10 -4.84 20.78
N ILE A 180 8.62 -5.71 19.88
CA ILE A 180 8.10 -5.31 18.56
C ILE A 180 6.77 -4.57 18.69
N GLN A 181 5.88 -4.99 19.60
CA GLN A 181 4.64 -4.26 19.89
C GLN A 181 4.94 -2.84 20.41
N GLU A 182 5.83 -2.71 21.39
CA GLU A 182 6.24 -1.39 21.91
C GLU A 182 6.87 -0.52 20.82
N ALA A 183 7.70 -1.10 19.95
CA ALA A 183 8.28 -0.38 18.84
C ALA A 183 7.25 0.05 17.82
N PHE A 184 6.25 -0.79 17.51
CA PHE A 184 5.15 -0.43 16.64
C PHE A 184 4.37 0.78 17.18
N ASP A 185 3.99 0.74 18.46
CA ASP A 185 3.27 1.85 19.11
C ASP A 185 4.12 3.13 19.15
N ALA A 186 5.43 2.99 19.40
CA ALA A 186 6.38 4.10 19.36
C ALA A 186 6.53 4.69 17.95
N TRP A 187 6.55 3.86 16.90
CA TRP A 187 6.59 4.29 15.51
C TRP A 187 5.31 5.02 15.10
N VAL A 188 4.14 4.52 15.49
CA VAL A 188 2.85 5.20 15.27
C VAL A 188 2.89 6.62 15.86
N LYS A 189 3.34 6.73 17.11
CA LYS A 189 3.47 8.02 17.80
C LYS A 189 4.46 8.94 17.09
N LEU A 190 5.67 8.44 16.79
CA LEU A 190 6.71 9.20 16.11
C LEU A 190 6.25 9.74 14.75
N LEU A 191 5.59 8.89 13.96
CA LEU A 191 5.01 9.28 12.67
C LEU A 191 3.97 10.40 12.83
N SER A 192 3.09 10.30 13.83
CA SER A 192 2.10 11.34 14.12
C SER A 192 2.76 12.67 14.53
N GLU A 193 3.77 12.63 15.40
CA GLU A 193 4.49 13.81 15.86
C GLU A 193 5.30 14.48 14.73
N ASN A 194 5.95 13.67 13.88
CA ASN A 194 6.69 14.16 12.73
C ASN A 194 5.79 14.76 11.65
N ARG A 195 4.57 14.22 11.47
CA ARG A 195 3.56 14.83 10.59
C ARG A 195 3.22 16.26 11.04
N ILE A 196 2.89 16.42 12.33
CA ILE A 196 2.59 17.74 12.92
C ILE A 196 3.80 18.67 12.75
N SER A 197 5.01 18.16 13.01
CA SER A 197 6.24 18.95 12.85
C SER A 197 6.47 19.39 11.41
N LYS A 198 6.17 18.55 10.42
CA LYS A 198 6.25 18.88 9.00
C LYS A 198 5.20 19.92 8.59
N ASP A 199 3.98 19.78 9.06
CA ASP A 199 2.91 20.76 8.81
C ASP A 199 3.27 22.13 9.42
N ASP A 200 3.90 22.13 10.60
CA ASP A 200 4.40 23.33 11.29
C ASP A 200 5.75 23.87 10.77
N GLN A 201 6.38 23.22 9.78
CA GLN A 201 7.72 23.55 9.26
C GLN A 201 8.84 23.56 10.32
N LYS A 202 8.69 22.73 11.36
CA LYS A 202 9.67 22.51 12.45
C LYS A 202 10.53 21.28 12.17
N PRO A 203 11.69 21.12 12.85
CA PRO A 203 12.47 19.89 12.76
C PRO A 203 11.68 18.65 13.19
N CYS A 204 11.84 17.53 12.46
CA CYS A 204 11.33 16.22 12.84
C CYS A 204 12.37 15.42 13.64
N LYS A 205 11.92 14.41 14.39
CA LYS A 205 12.80 13.43 15.03
C LYS A 205 13.05 12.27 14.07
N GLY A 206 14.31 12.03 13.72
CA GLY A 206 14.65 11.05 12.68
C GLY A 206 14.05 11.43 11.32
N PHE A 207 13.82 10.43 10.48
CA PHE A 207 13.49 10.64 9.08
C PHE A 207 12.07 10.19 8.72
N LEU A 208 11.36 9.51 9.63
CA LEU A 208 10.07 8.88 9.34
C LEU A 208 8.92 9.90 9.30
N ILE A 209 8.18 9.92 8.19
CA ILE A 209 6.93 10.67 8.04
C ILE A 209 5.87 9.72 7.47
N PRO A 210 4.59 9.80 7.89
CA PRO A 210 3.52 9.01 7.29
C PRO A 210 3.56 9.12 5.77
N PHE A 211 3.47 7.99 5.08
CA PHE A 211 3.44 8.01 3.63
C PHE A 211 2.18 8.74 3.15
N GLU A 212 2.34 9.65 2.20
CA GLU A 212 1.24 10.32 1.52
C GLU A 212 1.69 10.68 0.10
N ASP A 213 0.92 10.29 -0.91
CA ASP A 213 1.18 10.66 -2.31
C ASP A 213 -0.10 11.17 -2.97
N LYS A 214 -0.11 12.45 -3.32
CA LYS A 214 -1.25 13.12 -3.96
C LYS A 214 -1.21 13.06 -5.48
N ARG A 215 -0.15 12.49 -6.07
CA ARG A 215 -0.02 12.37 -7.52
C ARG A 215 -1.02 11.33 -8.04
N THR A 216 -1.38 11.46 -9.30
CA THR A 216 -2.18 10.47 -10.04
C THR A 216 -1.49 10.11 -11.34
N SER A 217 -1.78 8.92 -11.85
CA SER A 217 -1.35 8.50 -13.18
C SER A 217 -2.27 7.45 -13.75
N ASN A 218 -2.64 7.65 -15.02
CA ASN A 218 -3.35 6.65 -15.83
C ASN A 218 -2.40 5.73 -16.60
N MET A 219 -1.10 6.01 -16.54
CA MET A 219 -0.07 5.23 -17.23
C MET A 219 0.48 4.16 -16.30
N ARG A 220 0.03 2.92 -16.52
CA ARG A 220 0.67 1.73 -15.96
C ARG A 220 1.85 1.36 -16.85
N ILE A 221 3.03 1.86 -16.50
CA ILE A 221 4.26 1.33 -17.11
C ILE A 221 4.49 -0.04 -16.47
N ALA A 222 4.15 -1.08 -17.23
CA ALA A 222 4.37 -2.48 -16.89
C ALA A 222 5.85 -2.80 -16.77
#